data_AF-A0A8S4SGP8-F1
#
_entry.id   AF-A0A8S4SGP8-F1
#
_cell.length_a   1.000
_cell.length_b   1.000
_cell.length_c   1.000
_cell.angle_alpha   90.00
_cell.angle_beta   90.00
_cell.angle_gamma   90.00
#
_symmetry.space_group_name_H-M   'P 1'
#
loop_
_entity.id
_entity.type
_entity.pdbx_description
1 polymer ?
#
loop_
_entity_poly.entity_id
_entity_poly.type
_entity_poly.pdbx_seq_one_letter_code
_entity_poly.pdbx_strand_id
1 'polypeptide(L)'
;MKPLYCSDGGDVKVNSPPCHSPGAILPDLPQAAEDPDKNCGLSKDATAPETQAWLARHRFTQHVPTFTNFSGADLLRLSRDDIIQICGLADGIRLFNALHAKRIEPRLTVYVCPSGCTVYSVLYLHACRAAELLHKLRTLLPPTSKIVLNKKIKHYLHRRIEPRLTVYVCPSGCTVYSVLYLHACRAAELLHKLRTLLPPTSKECDTVLVSGPNGAPVRLTDELVRHLPDNSTYRLERIEDDTLLLSPTGN
;
A
#
# COMPACT_ATOMS: atom_id res chain seq x y z
N MET A 1 -37.54 22.54 -61.55
CA MET A 1 -36.38 23.22 -62.15
C MET A 1 -35.12 22.62 -61.50
N LYS A 2 -34.09 22.35 -62.31
CA LYS A 2 -32.93 21.47 -62.05
C LYS A 2 -32.08 21.85 -60.81
N PRO A 3 -31.42 20.88 -60.14
CA PRO A 3 -30.29 21.16 -59.26
C PRO A 3 -29.03 21.40 -60.10
N LEU A 4 -28.21 22.38 -59.71
CA LEU A 4 -26.89 22.64 -60.26
C LEU A 4 -25.88 22.64 -59.10
N TYR A 5 -25.01 21.64 -59.14
CA TYR A 5 -23.78 21.53 -58.35
C TYR A 5 -22.85 22.71 -58.63
N CYS A 6 -22.10 23.13 -57.61
CA CYS A 6 -20.67 23.40 -57.76
C CYS A 6 -19.98 23.14 -56.42
N SER A 7 -19.13 22.12 -56.45
CA SER A 7 -18.16 21.74 -55.42
C SER A 7 -17.07 22.81 -55.31
N ASP A 8 -16.59 23.08 -54.10
CA ASP A 8 -15.16 23.30 -53.90
C ASP A 8 -14.76 22.77 -52.51
N GLY A 9 -14.11 21.61 -52.54
CA GLY A 9 -13.50 20.97 -51.39
C GLY A 9 -12.05 21.40 -51.32
N GLY A 10 -11.74 22.37 -50.45
CA GLY A 10 -10.37 22.66 -50.05
C GLY A 10 -9.90 21.63 -49.02
N ASP A 11 -9.16 20.61 -49.48
CA ASP A 11 -8.42 19.67 -48.63
C ASP A 11 -7.35 20.43 -47.81
N VAL A 12 -7.58 20.63 -46.52
CA VAL A 12 -6.53 21.06 -45.57
C VAL A 12 -5.69 19.84 -45.21
N LYS A 13 -4.59 19.65 -45.93
CA LYS A 13 -3.58 18.63 -45.63
C LYS A 13 -2.69 19.09 -44.48
N VAL A 14 -2.99 18.64 -43.26
CA VAL A 14 -2.12 18.82 -42.08
C VAL A 14 -0.91 17.89 -42.23
N ASN A 15 0.21 18.43 -42.68
CA ASN A 15 1.49 17.72 -42.63
C ASN A 15 2.08 17.84 -41.22
N SER A 16 2.22 16.72 -40.51
CA SER A 16 2.99 16.62 -39.27
C SER A 16 4.50 16.80 -39.57
N PRO A 17 5.26 17.54 -38.73
CA PRO A 17 6.69 17.67 -38.93
C PRO A 17 7.41 16.35 -38.63
N PRO A 18 8.45 15.98 -39.41
CA PRO A 18 9.23 14.78 -39.15
C PRO A 18 10.08 14.96 -37.88
N CYS A 19 9.71 14.25 -36.82
CA CYS A 19 10.53 14.07 -35.64
C CYS A 19 11.71 13.14 -35.99
N HIS A 20 12.89 13.72 -36.21
CA HIS A 20 14.14 12.95 -36.23
C HIS A 20 14.75 13.01 -34.83
N SER A 21 14.62 11.92 -34.08
CA SER A 21 15.48 11.62 -32.95
C SER A 21 16.68 10.82 -33.46
N PRO A 22 17.92 11.36 -33.43
CA PRO A 22 19.09 10.53 -33.57
C PRO A 22 19.39 9.87 -32.23
N GLY A 23 19.11 8.57 -32.13
CA GLY A 23 19.59 7.75 -31.03
C GLY A 23 21.02 7.28 -31.25
N ALA A 24 21.89 7.51 -30.26
CA ALA A 24 23.10 6.72 -29.92
C ALA A 24 23.63 7.27 -28.57
N ILE A 25 23.29 6.65 -27.42
CA ILE A 25 24.03 5.58 -26.70
C ILE A 25 25.43 6.02 -26.21
N LEU A 26 25.59 6.15 -24.89
CA LEU A 26 26.83 5.91 -24.11
C LEU A 26 26.52 5.97 -22.59
N PRO A 27 27.33 5.30 -21.74
CA PRO A 27 27.02 4.03 -21.13
C PRO A 27 26.32 4.14 -19.76
N ASP A 28 25.63 3.06 -19.43
CA ASP A 28 25.07 2.73 -18.12
C ASP A 28 26.18 2.77 -17.06
N LEU A 29 26.33 3.91 -16.35
CA LEU A 29 27.04 3.91 -15.09
C LEU A 29 26.13 3.26 -14.06
N PRO A 30 26.62 2.32 -13.22
CA PRO A 30 25.83 1.76 -12.15
C PRO A 30 25.40 2.91 -11.25
N GLN A 31 24.13 3.31 -11.35
CA GLN A 31 23.52 4.19 -10.37
C GLN A 31 23.54 3.38 -9.08
N ALA A 32 24.50 3.73 -8.20
CA ALA A 32 24.58 3.16 -6.87
C ALA A 32 23.18 3.22 -6.29
N ALA A 33 22.65 2.05 -5.93
CA ALA A 33 21.32 1.90 -5.37
C ALA A 33 21.12 2.99 -4.32
N GLU A 34 20.28 3.98 -4.62
CA GLU A 34 19.97 5.01 -3.64
C GLU A 34 19.25 4.30 -2.48
N ASP A 35 19.93 4.26 -1.34
CA ASP A 35 19.44 3.65 -0.11
C ASP A 35 18.13 4.35 0.29
N PRO A 36 16.98 3.66 0.30
CA PRO A 36 15.67 4.30 0.43
C PRO A 36 15.38 4.88 1.82
N ASP A 37 16.32 4.79 2.77
CA ASP A 37 16.16 5.24 4.15
C ASP A 37 16.74 6.65 4.46
N LYS A 38 17.22 7.41 3.45
CA LYS A 38 17.84 8.75 3.66
C LYS A 38 16.93 9.96 3.44
N ASN A 39 15.61 9.82 3.53
CA ASN A 39 14.72 10.98 3.55
C ASN A 39 14.55 11.51 4.99
N CYS A 40 15.67 11.77 5.67
CA CYS A 40 15.67 12.47 6.96
C CYS A 40 15.48 13.97 6.69
N GLY A 41 14.39 14.55 7.16
CA GLY A 41 14.21 16.00 7.17
C GLY A 41 15.37 16.69 7.90
N LEU A 42 15.59 17.97 7.58
CA LEU A 42 16.63 18.78 8.20
C LEU A 42 16.38 18.91 9.72
N SER A 43 17.41 18.68 10.55
CA SER A 43 17.32 18.86 12.00
C SER A 43 17.39 20.35 12.38
N LYS A 44 16.74 20.75 13.48
CA LYS A 44 16.86 22.11 14.03
C LYS A 44 18.28 22.42 14.50
N ASP A 45 18.99 21.41 15.00
CA ASP A 45 20.35 21.57 15.51
C ASP A 45 21.43 21.46 14.41
N ALA A 46 21.03 21.34 13.14
CA ALA A 46 21.97 21.25 12.03
C ALA A 46 22.78 22.54 11.90
N THR A 47 24.09 22.39 11.77
CA THR A 47 25.01 23.50 11.51
C THR A 47 24.84 24.03 10.07
N ALA A 48 25.42 25.21 9.79
CA ALA A 48 25.44 25.76 8.44
C ALA A 48 25.99 24.81 7.35
N PRO A 49 27.15 24.14 7.53
CA PRO A 49 27.64 23.20 6.53
C PRO A 49 26.74 21.96 6.36
N GLU A 50 26.11 21.48 7.44
CA GLU A 50 25.15 20.37 7.36
C GLU A 50 23.88 20.77 6.61
N THR A 51 23.42 22.01 6.80
CA THR A 51 22.27 22.59 6.09
C THR A 51 22.55 22.72 4.60
N GLN A 52 23.76 23.18 4.23
CA GLN A 52 24.20 23.24 2.84
C GLN A 52 24.28 21.84 2.20
N ALA A 53 24.83 20.86 2.92
CA ALA A 53 24.90 19.48 2.44
C ALA A 53 23.50 18.86 2.24
N TRP A 54 22.55 19.20 3.11
CA TRP A 54 21.15 18.81 2.95
C TRP A 54 20.54 19.43 1.68
N LEU A 55 20.69 20.74 1.48
CA LEU A 55 20.21 21.43 0.27
C LEU A 55 20.76 20.78 -1.02
N ALA A 56 22.06 20.50 -1.07
CA ALA A 56 22.69 19.85 -2.21
C ALA A 56 22.11 18.44 -2.47
N ARG A 57 21.94 17.63 -1.41
CA ARG A 57 21.37 16.28 -1.50
C ARG A 57 19.92 16.28 -1.98
N HIS A 58 19.15 17.31 -1.61
CA HIS A 58 17.76 17.47 -2.02
C HIS A 58 17.58 18.22 -3.35
N ARG A 59 18.64 18.36 -4.15
CA ARG A 59 18.64 19.00 -5.49
C ARG A 59 18.32 20.50 -5.44
N PHE A 60 18.72 21.17 -4.36
CA PHE A 60 18.67 22.63 -4.20
C PHE A 60 20.07 23.26 -4.22
N THR A 61 21.03 22.63 -4.92
CA THR A 61 22.44 23.08 -4.99
C THR A 61 22.58 24.54 -5.41
N GLN A 62 21.69 25.02 -6.30
CA GLN A 62 21.68 26.42 -6.75
C GLN A 62 21.36 27.45 -5.65
N HIS A 63 20.68 27.03 -4.57
CA HIS A 63 20.34 27.88 -3.43
C HIS A 63 21.31 27.74 -2.25
N VAL A 64 22.32 26.84 -2.35
CA VAL A 64 23.36 26.67 -1.32
C VAL A 64 24.08 28.00 -1.03
N PRO A 65 24.50 28.81 -2.03
CA PRO A 65 25.13 30.11 -1.77
C PRO A 65 24.21 31.05 -0.99
N THR A 66 22.93 31.11 -1.36
CA THR A 66 21.91 31.96 -0.73
C THR A 66 21.74 31.69 0.77
N PHE A 67 21.87 30.42 1.18
CA PHE A 67 21.71 29.99 2.56
C PHE A 67 23.04 29.64 3.27
N THR A 68 24.17 30.17 2.79
CA THR A 68 25.51 29.79 3.26
C THR A 68 25.67 29.86 4.79
N ASN A 69 25.08 30.87 5.44
CA ASN A 69 25.21 31.08 6.89
C ASN A 69 24.00 30.60 7.70
N PHE A 70 23.03 29.92 7.07
CA PHE A 70 21.83 29.47 7.75
C PHE A 70 22.09 28.14 8.46
N SER A 71 21.81 28.10 9.76
CA SER A 71 21.65 26.84 10.48
C SER A 71 20.31 26.17 10.12
N GLY A 72 20.13 24.93 10.57
CA GLY A 72 18.87 24.21 10.40
C GLY A 72 17.69 24.94 11.04
N ALA A 73 17.88 25.49 12.24
CA ALA A 73 16.88 26.33 12.90
C ALA A 73 16.55 27.59 12.09
N ASP A 74 17.55 28.22 11.46
CA ASP A 74 17.36 29.42 10.64
C ASP A 74 16.56 29.14 9.37
N LEU A 75 16.85 28.03 8.70
CA LEU A 75 16.15 27.66 7.48
C LEU A 75 14.72 27.19 7.77
N LEU A 76 14.52 26.46 8.88
CA LEU A 76 13.20 25.93 9.28
C LEU A 76 12.25 27.00 9.84
N ARG A 77 12.75 28.16 10.29
CA ARG A 77 11.89 29.26 10.78
C ARG A 77 11.31 30.15 9.66
N LEU A 78 11.84 30.06 8.44
CA LEU A 78 11.33 30.85 7.32
C LEU A 78 9.90 30.46 7.00
N SER A 79 9.05 31.47 6.78
CA SER A 79 7.69 31.23 6.33
C SER A 79 7.68 30.74 4.87
N ARG A 80 6.56 30.16 4.44
CA ARG A 80 6.41 29.75 3.04
C ARG A 80 6.64 30.91 2.07
N ASP A 81 6.15 32.09 2.42
CA ASP A 81 6.27 33.29 1.58
C ASP A 81 7.72 33.79 1.52
N ASP A 82 8.45 33.77 2.64
CA ASP A 82 9.87 34.13 2.68
C ASP A 82 10.69 33.24 1.75
N ILE A 83 10.48 31.91 1.82
CA ILE A 83 11.20 30.96 0.97
C ILE A 83 10.83 31.15 -0.50
N ILE A 84 9.56 31.40 -0.83
CA ILE A 84 9.12 31.71 -2.20
C ILE A 84 9.74 33.00 -2.71
N GLN A 85 9.86 34.02 -1.87
CA GLN A 85 10.47 35.30 -2.24
C GLN A 85 11.98 35.15 -2.50
N ILE A 86 12.67 34.31 -1.71
CA ILE A 86 14.11 34.08 -1.84
C ILE A 86 14.44 33.16 -3.03
N CYS A 87 13.71 32.05 -3.18
CA CYS A 87 14.03 30.98 -4.14
C CYS A 87 13.20 31.04 -5.44
N GLY A 88 12.18 31.90 -5.50
CA GLY A 88 11.18 31.91 -6.56
C GLY A 88 10.05 30.91 -6.32
N LEU A 89 8.93 31.07 -7.02
CA LEU A 89 7.69 30.32 -6.78
C LEU A 89 7.87 28.79 -6.85
N ALA A 90 8.51 28.29 -7.92
CA ALA A 90 8.64 26.86 -8.14
C ALA A 90 9.55 26.19 -7.10
N ASP A 91 10.76 26.72 -6.92
CA ASP A 91 11.72 26.15 -5.98
C ASP A 91 11.35 26.44 -4.53
N GLY A 92 10.76 27.59 -4.24
CA GLY A 92 10.33 27.93 -2.89
C GLY A 92 9.21 27.03 -2.38
N ILE A 93 8.23 26.69 -3.23
CA ILE A 93 7.20 25.68 -2.88
C ILE A 93 7.84 24.31 -2.64
N ARG A 94 8.76 23.88 -3.53
CA ARG A 94 9.44 22.58 -3.41
C ARG A 94 10.29 22.51 -2.14
N LEU A 95 11.05 23.55 -1.84
CA LEU A 95 11.93 23.62 -0.67
C LEU A 95 11.13 23.69 0.63
N PHE A 96 10.09 24.53 0.71
CA PHE A 96 9.21 24.59 1.88
C PHE A 96 8.60 23.24 2.20
N ASN A 97 8.08 22.53 1.18
CA ASN A 97 7.51 21.20 1.35
C ASN A 97 8.56 20.15 1.74
N ALA A 98 9.79 20.25 1.24
CA ALA A 98 10.87 19.33 1.61
C ALA A 98 11.32 19.53 3.07
N LEU A 99 11.39 20.78 3.54
CA LEU A 99 11.73 21.14 4.91
C LEU A 99 10.64 20.74 5.91
N HIS A 100 9.37 20.91 5.52
CA HIS A 100 8.20 20.63 6.35
C HIS A 100 7.50 19.32 5.99
N ALA A 101 8.18 18.44 5.25
CA ALA A 101 7.66 17.12 4.92
C ALA A 101 7.37 16.42 6.25
N LYS A 102 6.08 16.12 6.51
CA LYS A 102 5.72 15.27 7.64
C LYS A 102 6.52 13.98 7.52
N ARG A 103 7.09 13.51 8.64
CA ARG A 103 7.68 12.17 8.70
C ARG A 103 6.69 11.22 8.04
N ILE A 104 7.15 10.50 7.03
CA ILE A 104 6.32 9.53 6.34
C ILE A 104 5.90 8.55 7.43
N GLU A 105 4.61 8.53 7.76
CA GLU A 105 4.12 7.53 8.69
C GLU A 105 4.36 6.15 8.07
N PRO A 106 4.76 5.16 8.87
CA PRO A 106 4.94 3.82 8.37
C PRO A 106 3.62 3.33 7.79
N ARG A 107 3.65 2.95 6.52
CA ARG A 107 2.46 2.51 5.79
C ARG A 107 2.00 1.12 6.24
N LEU A 108 2.85 0.37 6.94
CA LEU A 108 2.53 -0.91 7.56
C LEU A 108 3.38 -1.13 8.82
N THR A 109 2.73 -1.53 9.91
CA THR A 109 3.38 -1.96 11.16
C THR A 109 3.31 -3.47 11.28
N VAL A 110 4.46 -4.13 11.40
CA VAL A 110 4.56 -5.59 11.53
C VAL A 110 5.12 -5.92 12.90
N TYR A 111 4.43 -6.77 13.65
CA TYR A 111 4.93 -7.32 14.92
C TYR A 111 5.59 -8.67 14.65
N VAL A 112 6.85 -8.80 15.03
CA VAL A 112 7.63 -10.02 14.78
C VAL A 112 8.16 -10.55 16.11
N CYS A 113 7.98 -11.85 16.31
CA CYS A 113 8.54 -12.58 17.43
C CYS A 113 9.36 -13.75 16.90
N PRO A 114 10.67 -13.84 17.21
CA PRO A 114 11.45 -15.03 16.92
C PRO A 114 10.87 -16.27 17.63
N SER A 115 11.08 -17.45 17.04
CA SER A 115 10.61 -18.71 17.62
C SER A 115 11.17 -18.90 19.03
N GLY A 116 10.29 -19.20 19.99
CA GLY A 116 10.68 -19.40 21.40
C GLY A 116 10.72 -18.12 22.24
N CYS A 117 10.47 -16.95 21.64
CA CYS A 117 10.28 -15.70 22.36
C CYS A 117 8.79 -15.42 22.61
N THR A 118 8.51 -14.57 23.61
CA THR A 118 7.15 -14.06 23.90
C THR A 118 7.05 -12.55 23.66
N VAL A 119 8.18 -11.89 23.44
CA VAL A 119 8.27 -10.44 23.23
C VAL A 119 8.29 -10.14 21.74
N TYR A 120 7.32 -9.34 21.30
CA TYR A 120 7.21 -8.90 19.91
C TYR A 120 8.03 -7.62 19.70
N SER A 121 8.83 -7.61 18.63
CA SER A 121 9.48 -6.40 18.12
C SER A 121 8.61 -5.76 17.05
N VAL A 122 8.51 -4.44 17.07
CA VAL A 122 7.76 -3.68 16.06
C VAL A 122 8.66 -3.31 14.89
N LEU A 123 8.20 -3.60 13.66
CA LEU A 123 8.84 -3.23 12.41
C LEU A 123 7.96 -2.28 11.62
N TYR A 124 8.45 -1.06 11.43
CA TYR A 124 7.80 -0.02 10.66
C TYR A 124 8.24 -0.07 9.19
N LEU A 125 7.30 -0.33 8.28
CA LEU A 125 7.53 -0.42 6.84
C LEU A 125 6.91 0.78 6.10
N HIS A 126 7.74 1.53 5.38
CA HIS A 126 7.35 2.71 4.60
C HIS A 126 7.18 2.38 3.12
N ALA A 127 7.98 1.46 2.57
CA ALA A 127 7.82 1.02 1.19
C ALA A 127 6.83 -0.16 1.08
N CYS A 128 6.58 -0.87 2.19
CA CYS A 128 5.81 -2.12 2.23
C CYS A 128 6.34 -3.15 1.23
N ARG A 129 7.66 -3.26 1.09
CA ARG A 129 8.29 -4.22 0.16
C ARG A 129 8.95 -5.35 0.91
N ALA A 130 9.01 -6.52 0.26
CA ALA A 130 9.69 -7.69 0.82
C ALA A 130 11.17 -7.41 1.14
N ALA A 131 11.85 -6.59 0.34
CA ALA A 131 13.24 -6.20 0.58
C ALA A 131 13.41 -5.38 1.86
N GLU A 132 12.51 -4.43 2.12
CA GLU A 132 12.51 -3.61 3.34
C GLU A 132 12.24 -4.47 4.58
N LEU A 133 11.22 -5.35 4.52
CA LEU A 133 10.94 -6.28 5.61
C LEU A 133 12.14 -7.20 5.87
N LEU A 134 12.78 -7.73 4.82
CA LEU A 134 13.94 -8.60 4.96
C LEU A 134 15.14 -7.86 5.58
N HIS A 135 15.37 -6.61 5.19
CA HIS A 135 16.41 -5.77 5.76
C HIS A 135 16.19 -5.57 7.27
N LYS A 136 14.97 -5.18 7.67
CA LYS A 136 14.62 -4.98 9.10
C LYS A 136 14.58 -6.28 9.90
N LEU A 137 14.24 -7.42 9.29
CA LEU A 137 14.33 -8.71 9.98
C LEU A 137 15.79 -9.10 10.25
N ARG A 138 16.73 -8.76 9.34
CA ARG A 138 18.16 -9.01 9.55
C ARG A 138 18.76 -8.21 10.70
N THR A 139 18.18 -7.07 11.07
CA THR A 139 18.64 -6.30 12.24
C THR A 139 18.16 -6.91 13.56
N LEU A 140 17.14 -7.79 13.54
CA LEU A 140 16.58 -8.43 14.74
C LEU A 140 17.08 -9.86 14.97
N LEU A 141 17.64 -10.50 13.94
CA LEU A 141 18.02 -11.91 13.97
C LEU A 141 19.54 -12.08 13.87
N PRO A 142 20.11 -13.18 14.40
CA PRO A 142 21.53 -13.47 14.26
C PRO A 142 21.97 -13.45 12.79
N PRO A 143 23.18 -12.98 12.46
CA PRO A 143 23.67 -12.87 11.07
C PRO A 143 23.67 -14.20 10.29
N THR A 144 23.73 -15.32 11.01
CA THR A 144 23.70 -16.68 10.45
C THR A 144 22.29 -17.15 10.07
N SER A 145 21.25 -16.38 10.40
CA SER A 145 19.86 -16.75 10.16
C SER A 145 19.51 -16.69 8.68
N LYS A 146 19.10 -17.82 8.11
CA LYS A 146 18.52 -17.86 6.77
C LYS A 146 17.06 -17.42 6.82
N ILE A 147 16.79 -16.19 6.37
CA ILE A 147 15.43 -15.64 6.34
C ILE A 147 14.81 -15.85 4.95
N VAL A 148 13.68 -16.54 4.89
CA VAL A 148 12.90 -16.74 3.66
C VAL A 148 11.48 -16.25 3.87
N LEU A 149 11.08 -15.24 3.11
CA LEU A 149 9.68 -14.80 3.07
C LEU A 149 8.88 -15.69 2.12
N ASN A 150 7.75 -16.23 2.59
CA ASN A 150 6.84 -17.02 1.76
C ASN A 150 6.25 -16.17 0.62
N LYS A 151 5.94 -16.81 -0.52
CA LYS A 151 5.28 -16.17 -1.68
C LYS A 151 4.05 -15.34 -1.29
N LYS A 152 3.26 -15.81 -0.33
CA LYS A 152 2.06 -15.10 0.18
C LYS A 152 2.42 -13.76 0.80
N ILE A 153 3.43 -13.70 1.67
CA ILE A 153 3.90 -12.44 2.31
C ILE A 153 4.44 -11.48 1.25
N LYS A 154 5.26 -11.99 0.31
CA LYS A 154 5.78 -11.18 -0.80
C LYS A 154 4.65 -10.60 -1.66
N HIS A 155 3.62 -11.39 -1.92
CA HIS A 155 2.44 -10.99 -2.69
C HIS A 155 1.63 -9.92 -1.96
N TYR A 156 1.37 -10.09 -0.65
CA TYR A 156 0.68 -9.09 0.18
C TYR A 156 1.40 -7.74 0.18
N LEU A 157 2.70 -7.76 0.43
CA LEU A 157 3.55 -6.56 0.46
C LEU A 157 3.55 -5.86 -0.91
N HIS A 158 3.72 -6.62 -2.00
CA HIS A 158 3.78 -6.05 -3.34
C HIS A 158 2.44 -5.48 -3.82
N ARG A 159 1.32 -6.19 -3.57
CA ARG A 159 0.04 -5.83 -4.15
C ARG A 159 -0.82 -4.94 -3.27
N ARG A 160 -0.42 -4.67 -2.02
CA ARG A 160 -1.27 -3.97 -1.03
C ARG A 160 -2.68 -4.53 -1.09
N ILE A 161 -2.79 -5.83 -0.89
CA ILE A 161 -4.05 -6.52 -1.10
C ILE A 161 -4.95 -6.12 0.06
N GLU A 162 -5.73 -5.07 -0.16
CA GLU A 162 -6.83 -4.73 0.71
C GLU A 162 -7.90 -5.81 0.52
N PRO A 163 -8.47 -6.32 1.63
CA PRO A 163 -9.63 -7.19 1.52
C PRO A 163 -10.72 -6.44 0.78
N ARG A 164 -11.32 -7.09 -0.21
CA ARG A 164 -12.49 -6.56 -0.91
C ARG A 164 -13.77 -6.75 -0.09
N LEU A 165 -13.72 -7.67 0.88
CA LEU A 165 -14.80 -7.94 1.81
C LEU A 165 -14.21 -8.44 3.13
N THR A 166 -14.65 -7.83 4.22
CA THR A 166 -14.33 -8.23 5.60
C THR A 166 -15.58 -8.78 6.25
N VAL A 167 -15.50 -10.00 6.76
CA VAL A 167 -16.63 -10.67 7.44
C VAL A 167 -16.19 -11.14 8.81
N TYR A 168 -17.01 -10.91 9.82
CA TYR A 168 -16.78 -11.40 11.17
C TYR A 168 -17.62 -12.65 11.40
N VAL A 169 -16.99 -13.75 11.79
CA VAL A 169 -17.67 -15.04 11.98
C VAL A 169 -17.44 -15.55 13.38
N CYS A 170 -18.51 -15.89 14.09
CA CYS A 170 -18.47 -16.52 15.40
C CYS A 170 -18.94 -17.99 15.27
N PRO A 171 -18.07 -18.98 15.53
CA PRO A 171 -18.48 -20.39 15.59
C PRO A 171 -19.49 -20.65 16.71
N SER A 172 -20.35 -21.65 16.51
CA SER A 172 -21.31 -22.10 17.52
C SER A 172 -20.63 -22.42 18.86
N GLY A 173 -21.16 -21.87 19.95
CA GLY A 173 -20.61 -22.07 21.30
C GLY A 173 -19.45 -21.12 21.67
N CYS A 174 -19.03 -20.25 20.75
CA CYS A 174 -18.06 -19.19 21.02
C CYS A 174 -18.75 -17.85 21.26
N THR A 175 -18.04 -16.92 21.91
CA THR A 175 -18.45 -15.51 22.08
C THR A 175 -17.56 -14.53 21.32
N VAL A 176 -16.43 -15.02 20.79
CA VAL A 176 -15.42 -14.21 20.11
C VAL A 176 -15.55 -14.39 18.60
N TYR A 177 -15.67 -13.29 17.87
CA TYR A 177 -15.68 -13.28 16.41
C TYR A 177 -14.26 -13.38 15.85
N SER A 178 -14.09 -14.19 14.82
CA SER A 178 -12.89 -14.24 13.99
C SER A 178 -13.12 -13.42 12.72
N VAL A 179 -12.13 -12.59 12.36
CA VAL A 179 -12.19 -11.78 11.13
C VAL A 179 -11.72 -12.60 9.93
N LEU A 180 -12.53 -12.59 8.86
CA LEU A 180 -12.25 -13.25 7.58
C LEU A 180 -12.11 -12.20 6.48
N TYR A 181 -10.89 -12.05 5.99
CA TYR A 181 -10.56 -11.16 4.88
C TYR A 181 -10.65 -11.89 3.55
N LEU A 182 -11.56 -11.47 2.67
CA LEU A 182 -11.75 -12.03 1.33
C LEU A 182 -11.21 -11.08 0.28
N HIS A 183 -10.40 -11.61 -0.65
CA HIS A 183 -9.74 -10.81 -1.68
C HIS A 183 -10.28 -11.12 -3.08
N ALA A 184 -10.72 -12.36 -3.31
CA ALA A 184 -11.34 -12.77 -4.57
C ALA A 184 -12.87 -12.62 -4.52
N CYS A 185 -13.46 -12.50 -3.32
CA CYS A 185 -14.91 -12.54 -3.09
C CYS A 185 -15.56 -13.74 -3.79
N ARG A 186 -15.02 -14.93 -3.54
CA ARG A 186 -15.51 -16.22 -4.07
C ARG A 186 -16.00 -17.12 -2.95
N ALA A 187 -17.02 -17.93 -3.24
CA ALA A 187 -17.57 -18.90 -2.31
C ALA A 187 -16.50 -19.90 -1.84
N ALA A 188 -15.62 -20.35 -2.75
CA ALA A 188 -14.52 -21.25 -2.40
C ALA A 188 -13.50 -20.62 -1.42
N GLU A 189 -13.23 -19.31 -1.55
CA GLU A 189 -12.34 -18.60 -0.61
C GLU A 189 -13.00 -18.50 0.77
N LEU A 190 -14.29 -18.15 0.81
CA LEU A 190 -15.05 -18.07 2.05
C LEU A 190 -15.11 -19.44 2.74
N LEU A 191 -15.51 -20.48 2.02
CA LEU A 191 -15.59 -21.84 2.54
C LEU A 191 -14.24 -22.30 3.11
N HIS A 192 -13.15 -22.11 2.37
CA HIS A 192 -11.82 -22.48 2.86
C HIS A 192 -11.47 -21.78 4.17
N LYS A 193 -11.81 -20.49 4.32
CA LYS A 193 -11.59 -19.73 5.56
C LYS A 193 -12.51 -20.17 6.69
N LEU A 194 -13.78 -20.47 6.42
CA LEU A 194 -14.71 -21.00 7.42
C LEU A 194 -14.23 -22.33 7.99
N ARG A 195 -13.68 -23.22 7.14
CA ARG A 195 -13.09 -24.50 7.58
C ARG A 195 -11.95 -24.30 8.60
N THR A 196 -11.20 -23.20 8.53
CA THR A 196 -10.15 -22.91 9.51
C THR A 196 -10.67 -22.56 10.91
N LEU A 197 -11.96 -22.24 11.03
CA LEU A 197 -12.62 -21.95 12.30
C LEU A 197 -13.23 -23.19 12.96
N LEU A 198 -13.22 -24.33 12.26
CA LEU A 198 -13.79 -25.60 12.72
C LEU A 198 -12.70 -26.54 13.27
N PRO A 199 -13.05 -27.47 14.18
CA PRO A 199 -12.11 -28.48 14.66
C PRO A 199 -11.57 -29.36 13.52
N PRO A 200 -10.28 -29.75 13.57
CA PRO A 200 -9.61 -30.51 12.49
C PRO A 200 -10.15 -31.94 12.29
N THR A 201 -10.98 -32.43 13.21
CA THR A 201 -11.63 -33.76 13.15
C THR A 201 -12.96 -33.75 12.38
N SER A 202 -13.37 -32.60 11.85
CA SER A 202 -14.61 -32.49 11.08
C SER A 202 -14.42 -33.07 9.67
N LYS A 203 -15.37 -33.93 9.22
CA LYS A 203 -15.51 -34.30 7.80
C LYS A 203 -15.51 -33.05 6.92
N GLU A 204 -14.97 -33.14 5.70
CA GLU A 204 -15.04 -32.03 4.74
C GLU A 204 -16.49 -31.55 4.61
N CYS A 205 -16.68 -30.23 4.71
CA CYS A 205 -17.96 -29.58 4.49
C CYS A 205 -17.91 -28.88 3.14
N ASP A 206 -18.59 -29.38 2.13
CA ASP A 206 -18.58 -28.88 0.76
C ASP A 206 -19.67 -27.83 0.52
N THR A 207 -20.70 -27.80 1.37
CA THR A 207 -21.85 -26.89 1.19
C THR A 207 -21.88 -25.82 2.27
N VAL A 208 -22.02 -24.56 1.84
CA VAL A 208 -22.31 -23.42 2.72
C VAL A 208 -23.66 -22.83 2.34
N LEU A 209 -24.50 -22.64 3.35
CA LEU A 209 -25.78 -21.96 3.29
C LEU A 209 -25.69 -20.64 4.05
N VAL A 210 -26.47 -19.65 3.63
CA VAL A 210 -26.64 -18.36 4.30
C VAL A 210 -28.12 -18.21 4.61
N SER A 211 -28.46 -17.84 5.83
CA SER A 211 -29.84 -17.56 6.22
C SER A 211 -30.33 -16.31 5.51
N GLY A 212 -31.30 -16.48 4.62
CA GLY A 212 -31.95 -15.44 3.84
C GLY A 212 -33.21 -14.86 4.50
N PRO A 213 -34.07 -14.17 3.73
CA PRO A 213 -35.33 -13.62 4.23
C PRO A 213 -36.17 -14.70 4.91
N ASN A 214 -36.76 -14.37 6.06
CA ASN A 214 -37.58 -15.28 6.86
C ASN A 214 -36.84 -16.57 7.30
N GLY A 215 -35.50 -16.56 7.32
CA GLY A 215 -34.70 -17.73 7.71
C GLY A 215 -34.56 -18.79 6.61
N ALA A 216 -34.97 -18.49 5.37
CA ALA A 216 -34.83 -19.44 4.27
C ALA A 216 -33.35 -19.74 3.98
N PRO A 217 -32.90 -21.00 3.91
CA PRO A 217 -31.52 -21.33 3.60
C PRO A 217 -31.21 -21.02 2.13
N VAL A 218 -30.23 -20.14 1.88
CA VAL A 218 -29.78 -19.78 0.55
C VAL A 218 -28.38 -20.34 0.32
N ARG A 219 -28.18 -21.09 -0.75
CA ARG A 219 -26.85 -21.63 -1.08
C ARG A 219 -25.86 -20.51 -1.38
N LEU A 220 -24.69 -20.57 -0.76
CA LEU A 220 -23.60 -19.64 -1.00
C LEU A 220 -23.11 -19.77 -2.45
N THR A 221 -23.10 -18.64 -3.16
CA THR A 221 -22.54 -18.53 -4.52
C THR A 221 -21.52 -17.41 -4.57
N ASP A 222 -20.66 -17.40 -5.58
CA ASP A 222 -19.73 -16.28 -5.80
C ASP A 222 -20.47 -14.94 -5.92
N GLU A 223 -21.65 -14.93 -6.55
CA GLU A 223 -22.47 -13.72 -6.68
C GLU A 223 -23.00 -13.25 -5.33
N LEU A 224 -23.48 -14.18 -4.49
CA LEU A 224 -23.94 -13.85 -3.14
C LEU A 224 -22.80 -13.32 -2.28
N VAL A 225 -21.60 -13.91 -2.36
CA VAL A 225 -20.41 -13.44 -1.62
C VAL A 225 -20.06 -12.00 -1.99
N ARG A 226 -20.15 -11.62 -3.26
CA ARG A 226 -19.88 -10.23 -3.70
C ARG A 226 -20.89 -9.21 -3.16
N HIS A 227 -22.08 -9.67 -2.79
CA HIS A 227 -23.17 -8.84 -2.27
C HIS A 227 -23.31 -8.90 -0.75
N LEU A 228 -22.48 -9.68 -0.05
CA LEU A 228 -22.43 -9.60 1.41
C LEU A 228 -21.98 -8.19 1.83
N PRO A 229 -22.64 -7.57 2.82
CA PRO A 229 -22.22 -6.25 3.29
C PRO A 229 -20.80 -6.30 3.88
N ASP A 230 -20.01 -5.26 3.65
CA ASP A 230 -18.69 -5.16 4.28
C ASP A 230 -18.83 -4.98 5.79
N ASN A 231 -17.91 -5.60 6.55
CA ASN A 231 -17.93 -5.68 8.00
C ASN A 231 -19.19 -6.37 8.58
N SER A 232 -19.88 -7.19 7.79
CA SER A 232 -21.03 -7.97 8.28
C SER A 232 -20.61 -9.07 9.25
N THR A 233 -21.52 -9.41 10.15
CA THR A 233 -21.29 -10.40 11.21
C THR A 233 -22.21 -11.62 11.05
N TYR A 234 -21.68 -12.82 11.28
CA TYR A 234 -22.42 -14.07 11.16
C TYR A 234 -22.10 -15.03 12.30
N ARG A 235 -23.12 -15.80 12.71
CA ARG A 235 -22.95 -17.05 13.42
C ARG A 235 -22.73 -18.18 12.42
N LEU A 236 -21.75 -19.02 12.73
CA LEU A 236 -21.46 -20.23 11.98
C LEU A 236 -21.95 -21.44 12.77
N GLU A 237 -22.91 -22.14 12.19
CA GLU A 237 -23.48 -23.37 12.74
C GLU A 237 -23.28 -24.52 11.76
N ARG A 238 -23.08 -25.73 12.29
CA ARG A 238 -23.07 -26.95 11.50
C ARG A 238 -24.42 -27.64 11.69
N ILE A 239 -25.21 -27.73 10.62
CA ILE A 239 -26.54 -28.36 10.67
C ILE A 239 -26.42 -29.86 10.38
N GLU A 240 -25.59 -30.21 9.39
CA GLU A 240 -25.38 -31.58 8.93
C GLU A 240 -23.88 -31.86 8.80
N ASP A 241 -23.52 -33.14 8.63
CA ASP A 241 -22.13 -33.57 8.50
C ASP A 241 -21.37 -32.89 7.34
N ASP A 242 -22.05 -32.31 6.35
CA ASP A 242 -21.42 -31.69 5.16
C ASP A 242 -21.87 -30.23 4.91
N THR A 243 -22.69 -29.68 5.81
CA THR A 243 -23.38 -28.40 5.57
C THR A 243 -23.13 -27.39 6.70
N LEU A 244 -22.58 -26.24 6.32
CA LEU A 244 -22.40 -25.08 7.19
C LEU A 244 -23.49 -24.05 6.94
N LEU A 245 -24.05 -23.47 7.99
CA LEU A 245 -24.99 -22.35 7.93
C LEU A 245 -24.36 -21.08 8.50
N LEU A 246 -24.41 -20.01 7.71
CA LEU A 246 -24.12 -18.65 8.14
C LEU A 246 -25.42 -17.91 8.43
N SER A 247 -25.66 -17.64 9.70
CA SER A 247 -26.80 -16.83 10.13
C SER A 247 -26.33 -15.41 10.43
N PRO A 248 -26.84 -14.38 9.75
CA PRO A 248 -26.45 -13.00 10.03
C PRO A 248 -26.84 -12.67 11.46
N THR A 249 -25.86 -12.18 12.22
CA THR A 249 -26.12 -11.55 13.51
C THR A 249 -26.35 -10.08 13.21
N GLY A 250 -27.55 -9.58 13.51
CA GLY A 250 -27.92 -8.20 13.16
C GLY A 250 -26.87 -7.19 13.60
N ASN A 251 -26.71 -6.13 12.81
CA ASN A 251 -26.14 -4.87 13.31
C ASN A 251 -27.14 -4.21 14.26
#